data_AF-A0AA42BMF1-F1
#
_entry.id   AF-A0AA42BMF1-F1
#
_cell.length_a   1.000
_cell.length_b   1.000
_cell.length_c   1.000
_cell.angle_alpha   90.00
_cell.angle_beta   90.00
_cell.angle_gamma   90.00
#
_symmetry.space_group_name_H-M   'P 1'
#
loop_
_entity.id
_entity.type
_entity.pdbx_description
1 polymer ?
#
loop_
_entity_poly.entity_id
_entity_poly.type
_entity_poly.pdbx_seq_one_letter_code
_entity_poly.pdbx_strand_id
1 'polypeptide(L)'
;IRNMLALKAAVIRNGKRRTLEGDSLVPGDIVLLEAGDKVPADLRLLRSHGLAIQESLLTGESLPVEKHIKAVSEDAGLGDRECL
;
A
#
# COMPACT_ATOMS: atom_id res chain seq x y z
N ILE A 1 -3.01 1.35 24.25
CA ILE A 1 -1.95 0.83 23.35
C ILE A 1 -2.34 1.13 21.90
N ARG A 2 -2.49 2.42 21.53
CA ARG A 2 -2.89 2.85 20.17
C ARG A 2 -1.83 3.75 19.50
N ASN A 3 -0.79 4.16 20.24
CA ASN A 3 0.15 5.21 19.82
C ASN A 3 1.61 4.73 19.61
N MET A 4 1.87 3.44 19.38
CA MET A 4 3.26 2.94 19.24
C MET A 4 3.60 2.32 17.87
N LEU A 5 2.70 2.40 16.88
CA LEU A 5 2.92 1.87 15.54
C LEU A 5 2.43 2.85 14.46
N ALA A 6 2.59 4.16 14.67
CA ALA A 6 2.29 5.12 13.61
C ALA A 6 3.21 4.83 12.42
N LEU A 7 2.66 4.21 11.38
CA LEU A 7 3.39 3.92 10.16
C LEU A 7 3.65 5.24 9.48
N LYS A 8 4.92 5.59 9.27
CA LYS A 8 5.24 6.78 8.48
C LYS A 8 4.96 6.49 7.01
N ALA A 9 4.39 7.48 6.33
CA ALA A 9 4.11 7.43 4.90
C ALA A 9 4.91 8.51 4.18
N ALA A 10 5.62 8.12 3.12
CA ALA A 10 6.21 9.08 2.18
C ALA A 10 5.13 9.49 1.17
N VAL A 11 4.90 10.80 1.02
CA VAL A 11 3.89 11.35 0.11
C VAL A 11 4.44 12.48 -0.76
N ILE A 12 3.78 12.74 -1.88
CA ILE A 12 3.98 13.95 -2.69
C ILE A 12 2.79 14.88 -2.46
N ARG A 13 3.04 16.02 -1.81
CA ARG A 13 2.06 17.12 -1.66
C ARG A 13 2.66 18.41 -2.21
N ASN A 14 1.88 19.14 -3.03
CA ASN A 14 2.33 20.37 -3.69
C ASN A 14 3.66 20.19 -4.44
N GLY A 15 3.81 19.06 -5.15
CA GLY A 15 4.99 18.71 -5.93
C GLY A 15 6.25 18.38 -5.10
N LYS A 16 6.16 18.30 -3.77
CA LYS A 16 7.30 18.03 -2.88
C LYS A 16 7.09 16.75 -2.08
N ARG A 17 8.16 15.98 -1.92
CA ARG A 17 8.18 14.82 -1.02
C ARG A 17 8.08 15.28 0.43
N ARG A 18 7.25 14.59 1.22
CA ARG A 18 7.07 14.79 2.65
C ARG A 18 6.86 13.45 3.33
N THR A 19 7.23 13.38 4.60
CA THR A 19 6.89 12.24 5.45
C THR A 19 5.77 12.68 6.38
N LEU A 20 4.71 11.87 6.46
CA LEU A 20 3.58 12.06 7.36
C LEU A 20 3.45 10.86 8.28
N GLU A 21 2.79 11.05 9.41
CA GLU A 21 2.24 9.92 10.16
C GLU A 21 1.07 9.32 9.37
N GLY A 22 0.93 8.00 9.39
CA GLY A 22 -0.02 7.27 8.54
C GLY A 22 -1.48 7.62 8.85
N ASP A 23 -1.77 8.02 10.09
CA ASP A 23 -3.07 8.53 10.53
C ASP A 23 -3.42 9.91 9.95
N SER A 24 -2.43 10.60 9.37
CA SER A 24 -2.57 11.92 8.75
C SER A 24 -2.71 11.85 7.22
N LEU A 25 -2.76 10.63 6.67
CA LEU A 25 -3.10 10.39 5.26
C LEU A 25 -4.58 10.67 5.03
N VAL A 26 -4.88 11.29 3.89
CA VAL A 26 -6.25 11.58 3.45
C VAL A 26 -6.46 11.16 1.99
N PRO A 27 -7.69 10.87 1.57
CA PRO A 27 -7.99 10.62 0.16
C PRO A 27 -7.49 11.76 -0.73
N GLY A 28 -6.77 11.40 -1.80
CA GLY A 28 -6.11 12.34 -2.71
C GLY A 28 -4.60 12.48 -2.49
N ASP A 29 -4.06 11.95 -1.40
CA ASP A 29 -2.61 11.86 -1.23
C ASP A 29 -1.95 10.92 -2.25
N ILE A 30 -0.81 11.34 -2.78
CA ILE A 30 0.05 10.49 -3.61
C ILE A 30 1.11 9.88 -2.71
N VAL A 31 0.92 8.61 -2.35
CA VAL A 31 1.86 7.84 -1.52
C VAL A 31 2.96 7.23 -2.40
N LEU A 32 4.19 7.27 -1.91
CA LEU A 32 5.33 6.56 -2.48
C LEU A 32 5.60 5.32 -1.64
N LEU A 33 5.74 4.17 -2.31
CA LEU A 33 6.11 2.91 -1.68
C LEU A 33 7.44 2.43 -2.24
N GLU A 34 8.35 2.07 -1.36
CA GLU A 34 9.66 1.49 -1.66
C GLU A 34 9.83 0.14 -0.95
N ALA A 35 10.86 -0.61 -1.33
CA ALA A 35 11.14 -1.91 -0.71
C ALA A 35 11.43 -1.75 0.79
N GLY A 36 10.74 -2.54 1.62
CA GLY A 36 10.85 -2.47 3.07
C GLY A 36 9.79 -1.59 3.73
N ASP A 37 9.04 -0.80 2.96
CA ASP A 37 7.92 -0.04 3.48
C ASP A 37 6.76 -0.96 3.88
N LYS A 38 6.05 -0.55 4.93
CA LYS A 38 4.74 -1.09 5.24
C LYS A 38 3.69 -0.24 4.53
N VAL A 39 2.71 -0.89 3.93
CA VAL A 39 1.57 -0.22 3.29
C VAL A 39 0.80 0.57 4.38
N PRO A 40 0.74 1.92 4.32
CA PRO A 40 0.26 2.73 5.44
C PRO A 40 -1.27 2.87 5.51
N ALA A 41 -1.97 2.58 4.43
CA ALA A 41 -3.42 2.65 4.28
C ALA A 41 -3.86 1.77 3.09
N ASP A 42 -5.17 1.63 2.87
CA ASP A 42 -5.66 1.08 1.61
C ASP A 42 -5.38 2.10 0.49
N LEU A 43 -4.65 1.66 -0.54
CA LEU A 43 -4.17 2.53 -1.60
C LEU A 43 -4.66 2.01 -2.94
N ARG A 44 -4.81 2.92 -3.91
CA ARG A 44 -4.96 2.56 -5.32
C ARG A 44 -3.62 2.71 -6.03
N LEU A 45 -3.12 1.67 -6.67
CA LEU A 45 -1.89 1.78 -7.45
C LEU A 45 -2.10 2.61 -8.73
N LEU A 46 -1.31 3.68 -8.85
CA LEU A 46 -1.27 4.52 -10.05
C LEU A 46 -0.13 4.12 -10.98
N ARG A 47 1.00 3.70 -10.41
CA ARG A 47 2.21 3.20 -11.09
C ARG A 47 2.90 2.18 -10.20
N SER A 48 3.44 1.11 -10.79
CA SER A 48 4.28 0.14 -10.08
C SER A 48 5.43 -0.34 -10.97
N HIS A 49 6.53 -0.73 -10.35
CA HIS A 49 7.68 -1.34 -11.03
C HIS A 49 8.28 -2.40 -10.11
N GLY A 50 8.01 -3.68 -10.39
CA GLY A 50 8.47 -4.80 -9.55
C GLY A 50 7.97 -4.75 -8.11
N LEU A 51 6.75 -4.24 -7.89
CA LEU A 51 6.15 -4.18 -6.56
C LEU A 51 5.63 -5.56 -6.17
N ALA A 52 6.18 -6.13 -5.10
CA ALA A 52 5.67 -7.34 -4.46
C ALA A 52 5.38 -7.06 -2.99
N ILE A 53 4.24 -7.57 -2.50
CA ILE A 53 3.75 -7.29 -1.14
C ILE A 53 3.58 -8.59 -0.38
N GLN A 54 4.02 -8.59 0.88
CA GLN A 54 3.81 -9.68 1.81
C GLN A 54 2.42 -9.54 2.45
N GLU A 55 1.53 -10.50 2.17
CA GLU A 55 0.12 -10.45 2.56
C GLU A 55 -0.28 -11.57 3.52
N SER A 56 0.67 -12.28 4.13
CA SER A 56 0.41 -13.34 5.12
C SER A 56 -0.53 -12.94 6.26
N LEU A 57 -0.55 -11.66 6.66
CA LEU A 57 -1.47 -11.15 7.67
C LEU A 57 -2.93 -11.07 7.19
N LEU A 58 -3.17 -11.00 5.88
CA LEU A 58 -4.48 -10.87 5.26
C LEU A 58 -4.97 -12.20 4.68
N THR A 59 -4.08 -12.97 4.06
CA THR A 59 -4.43 -14.19 3.31
C THR A 59 -3.95 -15.47 3.99
N GLY A 60 -2.96 -15.39 4.89
CA GLY A 60 -2.26 -16.55 5.44
C GLY A 60 -1.15 -17.10 4.53
N GLU A 61 -1.02 -16.60 3.31
CA GLU A 61 -0.01 -17.04 2.36
C GLU A 61 1.34 -16.37 2.62
N SER A 62 2.40 -17.17 2.67
CA SER A 62 3.74 -16.70 3.07
C SER A 62 4.56 -16.10 1.92
N LEU A 63 4.19 -16.38 0.67
CA LEU A 63 4.90 -15.87 -0.50
C LEU A 63 4.43 -14.46 -0.85
N PRO A 64 5.34 -13.52 -1.16
CA PRO A 64 4.95 -12.21 -1.66
C PRO A 64 4.17 -12.32 -2.97
N VAL A 65 3.17 -11.46 -3.13
CA VAL A 65 2.34 -11.38 -4.34
C VAL A 65 2.73 -10.13 -5.13
N GLU A 66 2.97 -10.29 -6.43
CA GLU A 66 3.21 -9.16 -7.32
C GLU A 66 1.95 -8.33 -7.50
N LYS A 67 2.08 -7.00 -7.45
CA LYS A 67 0.96 -6.06 -7.57
C LYS A 67 1.03 -5.22 -8.83
N HIS A 68 -0.12 -5.06 -9.47
CA HIS A 68 -0.26 -4.31 -10.71
C HIS A 68 -1.41 -3.29 -10.65
N ILE A 69 -1.38 -2.33 -11.57
CA ILE A 69 -2.38 -1.23 -11.64
C ILE A 69 -3.74 -1.66 -12.22
N LYS A 70 -3.82 -2.83 -12.87
CA LYS A 70 -5.06 -3.30 -13.48
C LYS A 70 -6.04 -3.70 -12.38
N ALA A 71 -7.31 -3.36 -12.57
CA ALA A 71 -8.35 -3.85 -11.69
C ALA A 71 -8.48 -5.37 -11.81
N VAL A 72 -8.85 -6.01 -10.71
CA VAL A 72 -9.26 -7.41 -10.67
C VAL A 72 -10.78 -7.50 -10.76
N SER A 73 -11.30 -8.72 -10.93
CA SER A 73 -12.75 -8.95 -10.96
C SER A 73 -13.39 -8.61 -9.61
N GLU A 74 -14.65 -8.17 -9.63
CA GLU A 74 -15.38 -7.80 -8.40
C GLU A 74 -15.62 -9.00 -7.46
N ASP A 75 -15.67 -10.20 -8.02
CA ASP A 75 -15.82 -11.47 -7.30
C ASP A 75 -14.49 -12.13 -6.93
N ALA A 76 -13.35 -11.48 -7.20
CA ALA A 76 -12.04 -12.01 -6.85
C ALA A 76 -11.90 -12.22 -5.33
N GLY A 77 -11.53 -13.44 -4.95
CA GLY A 77 -11.18 -13.79 -3.58
C GLY A 77 -9.97 -12.98 -3.10
N LEU A 78 -9.82 -12.81 -1.77
CA LEU A 78 -8.80 -11.92 -1.22
C LEU A 78 -7.37 -12.24 -1.69
N GLY A 79 -7.02 -13.52 -1.83
CA GLY A 79 -5.71 -13.96 -2.31
C GLY A 79 -5.47 -13.72 -3.81
N ASP A 80 -6.53 -13.59 -4.61
CA ASP A 80 -6.44 -13.37 -6.06
C ASP A 80 -6.43 -11.88 -6.42
N ARG A 81 -6.46 -10.99 -5.42
CA ARG A 81 -6.44 -9.54 -5.61
C ARG A 81 -5.01 -9.06 -5.85
N GLU A 82 -4.53 -9.21 -7.08
CA GLU A 82 -3.22 -8.70 -7.53
C GLU A 82 -3.20 -7.17 -7.74
N CYS A 83 -4.25 -6.46 -7.34
CA CYS A 83 -4.28 -5.00 -7.25
C CYS A 83 -4.34 -4.52 -5.79
N LEU A 84 -3.97 -3.26 -5.61
CA LEU A 84 -4.26 -2.45 -4.43
C LEU A 84 -5.33 -1.44 -4.85
#